data_AF-A0A6G2V1A6-F1
#
_entry.id   AF-A0A6G2V1A6-F1
#
_cell.length_a   1.000
_cell.length_b   1.000
_cell.length_c   1.000
_cell.angle_alpha   90.00
_cell.angle_beta   90.00
_cell.angle_gamma   90.00
#
_symmetry.space_group_name_H-M   'P 1'
#
loop_
_entity.id
_entity.type
_entity.pdbx_description
1 polymer ?
#
loop_
_entity_poly.entity_id
_entity_poly.type
_entity_poly.pdbx_seq_one_letter_code
_entity_poly.pdbx_strand_id
1 'polypeptide(L)'
;GDPAWDLARPAAWYAAGLLPPDVWLRFLDAYRAGDGPAVPADGDPWPALDVPARALTVQTAALAWAKSAAEGRAPDEVEQVMIDACARIASLPPELGAAPTS
;
A
#
# COMPACT_ATOMS: atom_id res chain seq x y z
N GLY A 1 2.26 -4.75 17.24
CA GLY A 1 2.88 -5.26 16.00
C GLY A 1 3.95 -4.29 15.57
N ASP A 2 4.57 -4.51 14.42
CA ASP A 2 5.44 -3.50 13.80
C ASP A 2 4.58 -2.26 13.43
N PRO A 3 4.92 -1.03 13.91
CA PRO A 3 4.14 0.17 13.66
C PRO A 3 3.93 0.52 12.18
N ALA A 4 4.79 0.05 11.27
CA ALA A 4 4.64 0.28 9.83
C ALA A 4 3.29 -0.23 9.28
N TRP A 5 2.72 -1.26 9.92
CA TRP A 5 1.41 -1.80 9.54
C TRP A 5 0.25 -0.84 9.77
N ASP A 6 0.36 0.11 10.71
CA ASP A 6 -0.66 1.12 10.93
C ASP A 6 -0.77 2.08 9.73
N LEU A 7 0.31 2.22 8.95
CA LEU A 7 0.37 3.05 7.75
C LEU A 7 0.16 2.26 6.45
N ALA A 8 -0.09 0.94 6.52
CA ALA A 8 -0.23 0.10 5.34
C ALA A 8 -1.34 0.59 4.39
N ARG A 9 -2.49 1.02 4.93
CA ARG A 9 -3.63 1.50 4.12
C ARG A 9 -3.34 2.79 3.36
N PRO A 10 -2.96 3.90 4.01
CA PRO A 10 -2.68 5.12 3.26
C PRO A 10 -1.49 4.95 2.30
N ALA A 11 -0.48 4.14 2.65
CA ALA A 11 0.64 3.82 1.76
C ALA A 11 0.19 3.01 0.53
N ALA A 12 -0.64 1.98 0.71
CA ALA A 12 -1.19 1.17 -0.38
C ALA A 12 -2.03 2.04 -1.34
N TRP A 13 -2.89 2.92 -0.81
CA TRP A 13 -3.71 3.80 -1.62
C TRP A 13 -2.88 4.82 -2.41
N TYR A 14 -1.85 5.39 -1.80
CA TYR A 14 -0.92 6.27 -2.49
C TYR A 14 -0.18 5.53 -3.63
N ALA A 15 0.38 4.36 -3.35
CA ALA A 15 1.06 3.54 -4.37
C ALA A 15 0.12 3.07 -5.50
N ALA A 16 -1.15 2.81 -5.19
CA ALA A 16 -2.15 2.42 -6.18
C ALA A 16 -2.69 3.60 -7.00
N GLY A 17 -2.42 4.84 -6.60
CA GLY A 17 -2.93 6.06 -7.24
C GLY A 17 -4.31 6.51 -6.76
N LEU A 18 -4.84 5.91 -5.68
CA LEU A 18 -6.13 6.25 -5.07
C LEU A 18 -6.03 7.44 -4.11
N LEU A 19 -4.85 7.68 -3.52
CA LEU A 19 -4.61 8.80 -2.62
C LEU A 19 -3.76 9.87 -3.35
N PRO A 20 -4.23 11.12 -3.48
CA PRO A 20 -3.46 12.19 -4.11
C PRO A 20 -2.11 12.42 -3.40
N PRO A 21 -1.04 12.75 -4.15
CA PRO A 21 0.29 12.96 -3.56
C PRO A 21 0.34 14.07 -2.50
N ASP A 22 -0.39 15.17 -2.68
CA ASP A 22 -0.40 16.29 -1.72
C ASP A 22 -1.07 15.89 -0.40
N VAL A 23 -2.09 15.02 -0.45
CA VAL A 23 -2.76 14.47 0.72
C VAL A 23 -1.84 13.49 1.46
N TRP A 24 -1.15 12.62 0.72
CA TRP A 24 -0.17 11.69 1.28
C TRP A 24 0.98 12.42 1.99
N LEU A 25 1.59 13.41 1.33
CA LEU A 25 2.68 14.20 1.90
C LEU A 25 2.24 14.97 3.15
N ARG A 26 1.07 15.63 3.10
CA ARG A 26 0.53 16.34 4.26
C ARG A 26 0.26 15.41 5.45
N PHE A 27 -0.24 14.21 5.18
CA PHE A 27 -0.43 13.19 6.21
C PHE A 27 0.89 12.76 6.83
N LEU A 28 1.90 12.45 6.01
CA LEU A 28 3.22 12.04 6.49
C LEU A 28 3.90 13.13 7.33
N ASP A 29 3.84 14.39 6.89
CA ASP A 29 4.40 15.51 7.61
C ASP A 29 3.75 15.66 8.99
N ALA A 30 2.42 15.56 9.07
CA ALA A 30 1.70 15.62 10.34
C ALA A 30 2.00 14.41 11.24
N TYR A 31 2.12 13.20 10.68
CA TYR A 31 2.46 11.99 11.41
C TYR A 31 3.86 12.09 12.03
N ARG A 32 4.84 12.59 11.27
CA ARG A 32 6.23 12.84 11.74
C ARG A 32 6.29 13.93 12.80
N ALA A 33 5.55 15.03 12.61
CA ALA A 33 5.48 16.11 13.58
C ALA A 33 4.87 15.68 14.94
N GLY A 34 4.09 14.60 14.94
CA GLY A 34 3.57 13.94 16.14
C GLY A 34 4.48 12.84 16.70
N ASP A 35 5.76 12.80 16.32
CA ASP A 35 6.74 11.78 16.71
C ASP A 35 6.32 10.33 16.36
N GLY A 36 5.61 10.18 15.24
CA GLY A 36 5.10 8.89 14.77
C GLY A 36 6.22 7.87 14.48
N PRO A 37 6.21 6.67 15.10
CA PRO A 37 7.36 5.76 15.09
C PRO A 37 7.46 4.86 13.85
N ALA A 38 6.46 4.85 12.97
CA ALA A 38 6.38 3.89 11.86
C ALA A 38 7.32 4.20 10.68
N VAL A 39 7.87 5.41 10.60
CA VAL A 39 8.76 5.84 9.52
C VAL A 39 9.86 6.74 10.10
N PRO A 40 11.00 6.90 9.40
CA PRO A 40 12.03 7.85 9.83
C PRO A 40 11.48 9.29 9.86
N ALA A 41 12.03 10.10 10.77
CA ALA A 41 11.61 11.50 10.97
C ALA A 41 11.79 12.37 9.70
N ASP A 42 12.72 12.00 8.83
CA ASP A 42 12.98 12.61 7.54
C ASP A 42 13.27 11.54 6.46
N GLY A 43 13.46 11.96 5.21
CA GLY A 43 13.84 11.05 4.13
C GLY A 43 12.74 10.11 3.65
N ASP A 44 13.16 9.04 2.97
CA ASP A 44 12.28 8.10 2.28
C ASP A 44 11.56 7.16 3.27
N PRO A 45 10.22 7.16 3.32
CA PRO A 45 9.47 6.23 4.17
C PRO A 45 9.35 4.82 3.57
N TRP A 46 9.59 4.64 2.27
CA TRP A 46 9.31 3.38 1.56
C TRP A 46 10.07 2.15 2.05
N PRO A 47 11.32 2.24 2.55
CA PRO A 47 11.98 1.09 3.15
C PRO A 47 11.17 0.42 4.28
N ALA A 48 10.39 1.19 5.04
CA ALA A 48 9.49 0.66 6.07
C ALA A 48 8.11 0.29 5.51
N LEU A 49 7.62 1.01 4.50
CA LEU A 49 6.24 0.90 4.04
C LEU A 49 5.99 -0.04 2.86
N ASP A 50 7.02 -0.41 2.09
CA ASP A 50 6.84 -1.20 0.86
C ASP A 50 6.14 -2.54 1.13
N VAL A 51 6.66 -3.32 2.08
CA VAL A 51 6.11 -4.64 2.41
C VAL A 51 4.67 -4.54 2.94
N PRO A 52 4.34 -3.71 3.96
CA PRO A 52 2.96 -3.53 4.40
C PRO A 52 2.00 -3.03 3.31
N ALA A 53 2.44 -2.07 2.48
CA ALA A 53 1.61 -1.52 1.41
C ALA A 53 1.30 -2.57 0.34
N ARG A 54 2.30 -3.35 -0.09
CA ARG A 54 2.13 -4.43 -1.07
C ARG A 54 1.26 -5.56 -0.51
N ALA A 55 1.50 -5.97 0.74
CA ALA A 55 0.71 -7.01 1.39
C ALA A 55 -0.78 -6.62 1.50
N LEU A 56 -1.07 -5.39 1.92
CA LEU A 56 -2.44 -4.90 1.99
C LEU A 56 -3.07 -4.73 0.60
N THR A 57 -2.28 -4.35 -0.41
CA THR A 57 -2.74 -4.27 -1.81
C THR A 57 -3.21 -5.65 -2.30
N VAL A 58 -2.38 -6.69 -2.10
CA VAL A 58 -2.71 -8.07 -2.47
C VAL A 58 -3.96 -8.56 -1.72
N GLN A 59 -4.03 -8.31 -0.40
CA GLN A 59 -5.19 -8.69 0.40
C GLN A 59 -6.47 -8.01 -0.10
N THR A 60 -6.40 -6.70 -0.39
CA THR A 60 -7.55 -5.92 -0.85
C THR A 60 -8.03 -6.40 -2.21
N ALA A 61 -7.11 -6.66 -3.15
CA ALA A 61 -7.43 -7.22 -4.46
C ALA A 61 -8.11 -8.60 -4.36
N ALA A 62 -7.58 -9.49 -3.51
CA ALA A 62 -8.16 -10.82 -3.30
C ALA A 62 -9.58 -10.75 -2.72
N LEU A 63 -9.82 -9.87 -1.74
CA LEU A 63 -11.14 -9.65 -1.15
C LEU A 63 -12.12 -9.04 -2.15
N ALA A 64 -11.68 -8.05 -2.92
CA ALA A 64 -12.48 -7.40 -3.96
C ALA A 64 -12.94 -8.41 -5.02
N TRP A 65 -12.01 -9.24 -5.50
CA TRP A 65 -12.30 -10.30 -6.45
C TRP A 65 -13.30 -11.33 -5.89
N ALA A 66 -13.06 -11.83 -4.68
CA ALA A 66 -13.93 -12.82 -4.06
C ALA A 66 -15.36 -12.30 -3.84
N LYS A 67 -15.50 -11.04 -3.39
CA LYS A 67 -16.81 -10.39 -3.20
C LYS A 67 -17.54 -10.18 -4.53
N SER A 68 -16.87 -9.64 -5.53
CA SER A 68 -17.44 -9.41 -6.86
C SER A 68 -17.94 -10.71 -7.49
N ALA A 69 -17.16 -11.79 -7.36
CA ALA A 69 -17.54 -13.12 -7.84
C ALA A 69 -18.75 -13.69 -7.08
N ALA A 70 -18.80 -13.55 -5.76
CA ALA A 70 -19.94 -13.99 -4.95
C ALA A 70 -21.24 -13.24 -5.28
N GLU A 71 -21.12 -11.96 -5.66
CA GLU A 71 -22.24 -11.08 -6.03
C GLU A 71 -22.59 -11.16 -7.53
N GLY A 72 -21.81 -11.87 -8.34
CA GLY A 72 -22.05 -12.00 -9.78
C GLY A 72 -21.92 -10.69 -10.56
N ARG A 73 -21.11 -9.75 -10.06
CA ARG A 73 -20.89 -8.43 -10.67
C ARG A 73 -19.44 -8.23 -11.07
N ALA A 74 -19.20 -7.24 -11.91
CA ALA A 74 -17.86 -6.73 -12.13
C ALA A 74 -17.34 -5.99 -10.87
N PRO A 75 -16.02 -5.99 -10.62
CA PRO A 75 -15.40 -5.09 -9.66
C PRO A 75 -15.74 -3.63 -9.98
N ASP A 76 -15.95 -2.82 -8.95
CA ASP A 76 -16.06 -1.37 -9.12
C ASP A 76 -14.70 -0.73 -9.46
N GLU A 77 -14.69 0.59 -9.70
CA GLU A 77 -13.48 1.31 -10.09
C GLU A 77 -12.34 1.20 -9.07
N VAL A 78 -12.65 1.30 -7.77
CA VAL A 78 -11.65 1.22 -6.71
C VAL A 78 -11.13 -0.20 -6.55
N GLU A 79 -12.05 -1.17 -6.59
CA GLU A 79 -11.72 -2.60 -6.58
C GLU A 79 -10.82 -2.97 -7.77
N GLN A 80 -11.14 -2.48 -8.97
CA GLN A 80 -10.34 -2.70 -10.18
C GLN A 80 -8.94 -2.08 -10.06
N VAL A 81 -8.82 -0.85 -9.53
CA VAL A 81 -7.50 -0.23 -9.30
C VAL A 81 -6.63 -1.10 -8.39
N MET A 82 -7.19 -1.68 -7.34
CA MET A 82 -6.45 -2.55 -6.43
C MET A 82 -6.05 -3.88 -7.10
N ILE A 83 -6.92 -4.46 -7.93
CA ILE A 83 -6.62 -5.66 -8.72
C ILE A 83 -5.48 -5.37 -9.72
N ASP A 84 -5.53 -4.25 -10.42
CA ASP A 84 -4.48 -3.85 -11.36
C ASP A 84 -3.15 -3.57 -10.66
N ALA A 85 -3.19 -2.95 -9.47
CA ALA A 85 -2.01 -2.76 -8.63
C ALA A 85 -1.41 -4.10 -8.18
N CYS A 86 -2.23 -5.06 -7.78
CA CYS A 86 -1.78 -6.41 -7.45
C CYS A 86 -1.12 -7.11 -8.66
N ALA A 87 -1.68 -6.96 -9.86
CA ALA A 87 -1.08 -7.51 -11.08
C ALA A 87 0.29 -6.87 -11.40
N ARG A 88 0.45 -5.55 -11.18
CA ARG A 88 1.76 -4.88 -11.29
C ARG A 88 2.76 -5.42 -10.28
N ILE A 89 2.36 -5.61 -9.03
CA ILE A 89 3.22 -6.19 -7.98
C ILE A 89 3.69 -7.60 -8.37
N ALA A 90 2.80 -8.44 -8.89
CA ALA A 90 3.14 -9.79 -9.33
C ALA A 90 4.09 -9.83 -10.54
N SER A 91 4.16 -8.72 -11.28
CA SER A 91 5.04 -8.57 -12.45
C SER A 91 6.41 -7.99 -12.11
N LEU A 92 6.66 -7.62 -10.84
CA LEU A 92 7.96 -7.11 -10.40
C LEU A 92 9.01 -8.22 -10.37
N PRO A 93 10.26 -7.96 -10.81
CA PRO A 93 11.38 -8.85 -10.60
C PRO A 93 11.55 -9.23 -9.11
N PRO A 94 11.97 -10.47 -8.78
CA PRO A 94 12.17 -10.92 -7.40
C PRO A 94 13.16 -10.04 -6.62
N GLU A 95 14.17 -9.51 -7.31
CA GLU A 95 15.21 -8.61 -6.79
C GLU A 95 14.67 -7.27 -6.28
N LEU A 96 13.47 -6.88 -6.71
CA LEU A 96 12.74 -5.69 -6.25
C LEU A 96 11.63 -6.04 -5.24
N GLY A 97 11.44 -7.33 -4.96
CA GLY A 97 10.37 -7.84 -4.11
C GLY A 97 10.73 -7.93 -2.63
N ALA A 98 12.02 -7.98 -2.29
CA ALA A 98 12.54 -7.97 -0.94
C ALA A 98 13.92 -7.30 -0.95
N ALA A 99 14.12 -6.23 -0.18
CA ALA A 99 15.47 -5.73 0.05
C ALA A 99 16.29 -6.85 0.73
N PRO A 100 17.51 -7.17 0.26
CA PRO A 100 18.34 -8.16 0.94
C PRO A 100 18.67 -7.66 2.33
N THR A 101 18.23 -8.39 3.35
CA THR A 101 18.69 -8.21 4.72
C THR A 101 20.18 -8.51 4.76
N SER A 102 21.01 -7.46 4.91
CA SER A 102 22.41 -7.60 5.30
C SER A 102 22.53 -7.73 6.82
#